data_AF-A0A965TNP3-F1
#
_entry.id   AF-A0A965TNP3-F1
#
_cell.length_a   1.000
_cell.length_b   1.000
_cell.length_c   1.000
_cell.angle_alpha   90.00
_cell.angle_beta   90.00
_cell.angle_gamma   90.00
#
_symmetry.space_group_name_H-M   'P 1'
#
loop_
_entity.id
_entity.type
_entity.pdbx_description
1 polymer ?
#
loop_
_entity_poly.entity_id
_entity_poly.type
_entity_poly.pdbx_seq_one_letter_code
_entity_poly.pdbx_strand_id
1 'polypeptide(L)'
;MVNISIRATNKRISDEQLLEALTKAIEGQNLKRVLLLPPDMTRLHSYAGKITALYYQMLKDTCQVDIMPALGTHDPMSEAECLEFFGADVPFSVILPHRWKEDVVKIGTVPAEYVSEVSEGLIDFPIDVEVNQRLLDPSYDLIISIGQVVPHEVVGMANYSKNIFVGCGGKMIINRSHFLGAVYGMERVMGKDFSPVRKVFDYAEAHFIPKMPL
;
A
#
# COMPACT_ATOMS: atom_id res chain seq x y z
N MET A 1 -5.98 -0.64 18.08
CA MET A 1 -5.33 -1.33 16.94
C MET A 1 -4.96 -2.72 17.41
N VAL A 2 -5.48 -3.77 16.77
CA VAL A 2 -5.20 -5.16 17.14
C VAL A 2 -3.86 -5.54 16.50
N ASN A 3 -2.88 -5.96 17.30
CA ASN A 3 -1.59 -6.42 16.79
C ASN A 3 -1.58 -7.95 16.77
N ILE A 4 -1.52 -8.53 15.57
CA ILE A 4 -1.51 -9.98 15.37
C ILE A 4 -0.16 -10.36 14.79
N SER A 5 0.53 -11.23 15.49
CA SER A 5 1.80 -11.79 15.04
C SER A 5 1.70 -13.31 15.07
N ILE A 6 1.95 -13.93 13.92
CA ILE A 6 2.04 -15.38 13.76
C ILE A 6 3.47 -15.72 13.35
N ARG A 7 4.02 -16.76 13.98
CA ARG A 7 5.35 -17.27 13.66
C ARG A 7 5.22 -18.68 13.12
N ALA A 8 5.88 -18.95 12.00
CA ALA A 8 5.98 -20.28 11.45
C ALA A 8 6.60 -21.26 12.47
N THR A 9 5.91 -22.35 12.78
CA THR A 9 6.40 -23.41 13.69
C THR A 9 7.32 -24.38 12.95
N ASN A 10 7.05 -24.67 11.67
CA ASN A 10 7.82 -25.59 10.81
C ASN A 10 8.24 -24.94 9.48
N LYS A 11 8.87 -23.76 9.54
CA LYS A 11 9.26 -22.93 8.37
C LYS A 11 8.10 -22.48 7.46
N ARG A 12 6.86 -22.82 7.78
CA ARG A 12 5.65 -22.42 7.06
C ARG A 12 4.57 -21.98 8.04
N ILE A 13 3.73 -21.08 7.57
CA ILE A 13 2.46 -20.73 8.19
C ILE A 13 1.40 -21.58 7.47
N SER A 14 0.57 -22.31 8.21
CA SER A 14 -0.51 -23.09 7.59
C SER A 14 -1.68 -22.20 7.16
N ASP A 15 -2.51 -22.71 6.27
CA ASP A 15 -3.71 -21.98 5.80
C ASP A 15 -4.70 -21.72 6.94
N GLU A 16 -4.81 -22.65 7.89
CA GLU A 16 -5.60 -22.49 9.10
C GLU A 16 -5.07 -21.37 10.01
N GLN A 17 -3.75 -21.34 10.27
CA GLN A 17 -3.12 -20.27 11.05
C GLN A 17 -3.29 -18.91 10.38
N LEU A 18 -3.18 -18.86 9.05
CA LEU A 18 -3.40 -17.63 8.30
C LEU A 18 -4.86 -17.19 8.41
N LEU A 19 -5.82 -18.08 8.15
CA LEU A 19 -7.25 -17.76 8.22
C LEU A 19 -7.66 -17.29 9.62
N GLU A 20 -7.17 -17.94 10.68
CA GLU A 20 -7.41 -17.52 12.05
C GLU A 20 -6.87 -16.11 12.32
N ALA A 21 -5.65 -15.80 11.86
CA ALA A 21 -5.04 -14.48 12.01
C ALA A 21 -5.82 -13.39 11.25
N LEU A 22 -6.24 -13.66 10.01
CA LEU A 22 -7.01 -12.70 9.21
C LEU A 22 -8.41 -12.48 9.80
N THR A 23 -9.04 -13.54 10.33
CA THR A 23 -10.34 -13.44 11.01
C THR A 23 -10.25 -12.55 12.25
N LYS A 24 -9.23 -12.76 13.09
CA LYS A 24 -8.98 -11.92 14.27
C LYS A 24 -8.69 -10.46 13.90
N ALA A 25 -8.10 -10.19 12.74
CA ALA A 25 -7.76 -8.82 12.33
C ALA A 25 -9.00 -7.95 12.09
N ILE A 26 -10.12 -8.57 11.69
CA ILE A 26 -11.38 -7.88 11.40
C ILE A 26 -12.51 -8.23 12.38
N GLU A 27 -12.20 -8.96 13.46
CA GLU A 27 -13.19 -9.41 14.43
C GLU A 27 -13.89 -8.22 15.12
N GLY A 28 -15.22 -8.31 15.26
CA GLY A 28 -16.04 -7.28 15.89
C GLY A 28 -16.28 -6.02 15.06
N GLN A 29 -15.75 -5.94 13.84
CA GLN A 29 -16.02 -4.82 12.93
C GLN A 29 -17.32 -5.05 12.15
N ASN A 30 -18.18 -4.03 12.06
CA ASN A 30 -19.39 -4.06 11.22
C ASN A 30 -19.10 -3.37 9.89
N LEU A 31 -18.52 -4.12 8.96
CA LEU A 31 -18.08 -3.63 7.66
C LEU A 31 -19.21 -3.73 6.61
N LYS A 32 -19.40 -2.68 5.82
CA LYS A 32 -20.32 -2.61 4.68
C LYS A 32 -19.59 -2.41 3.37
N ARG A 33 -18.46 -1.68 3.39
CA ARG A 33 -17.60 -1.52 2.23
C ARG A 33 -16.13 -1.53 2.61
N VAL A 34 -15.35 -2.39 1.95
CA VAL A 34 -13.92 -2.57 2.21
C VAL A 34 -13.13 -2.41 0.92
N LEU A 35 -11.97 -1.75 1.02
CA LEU A 35 -11.00 -1.66 -0.07
C LEU A 35 -9.75 -2.46 0.28
N LEU A 36 -9.40 -3.46 -0.52
CA LEU A 36 -8.14 -4.20 -0.39
C LEU A 36 -7.08 -3.59 -1.31
N LEU A 37 -5.89 -3.29 -0.77
CA LEU A 37 -4.76 -2.73 -1.51
C LEU A 37 -3.58 -3.71 -1.55
N PRO A 38 -3.64 -4.77 -2.39
CA PRO A 38 -2.50 -5.66 -2.61
C PRO A 38 -1.43 -5.02 -3.51
N PRO A 39 -0.22 -5.60 -3.59
CA PRO A 39 0.69 -5.28 -4.68
C PRO A 39 0.19 -5.92 -5.98
N ASP A 40 0.91 -5.69 -7.07
CA ASP A 40 0.62 -6.27 -8.38
C ASP A 40 1.34 -7.61 -8.63
N MET A 41 1.20 -8.12 -9.85
CA MET A 41 1.83 -9.38 -10.30
C MET A 41 3.35 -9.42 -10.12
N THR A 42 4.05 -8.27 -10.09
CA THR A 42 5.50 -8.22 -9.85
C THR A 42 5.90 -8.69 -8.44
N ARG A 43 4.90 -8.99 -7.60
CA ARG A 43 5.03 -9.53 -6.25
C ARG A 43 4.33 -10.88 -6.10
N LEU A 44 4.21 -11.67 -7.17
CA LEU A 44 3.55 -13.00 -7.19
C LEU A 44 3.85 -13.88 -5.97
N HIS A 45 5.12 -13.96 -5.55
CA HIS A 45 5.55 -14.82 -4.45
C HIS A 45 5.44 -14.19 -3.04
N SER A 46 4.80 -13.03 -2.91
CA SER A 46 4.65 -12.32 -1.63
C SER A 46 3.57 -12.88 -0.71
N TYR A 47 2.80 -13.87 -1.16
CA TYR A 47 1.59 -14.37 -0.49
C TYR A 47 0.42 -13.35 -0.43
N ALA A 48 0.62 -12.11 -0.90
CA ALA A 48 -0.40 -11.06 -0.85
C ALA A 48 -1.64 -11.40 -1.68
N GLY A 49 -1.49 -12.05 -2.83
CA GLY A 49 -2.62 -12.50 -3.64
C GLY A 49 -3.53 -13.47 -2.88
N LYS A 50 -2.94 -14.46 -2.19
CA LYS A 50 -3.68 -15.39 -1.32
C LYS A 50 -4.36 -14.71 -0.14
N ILE A 51 -3.67 -13.79 0.54
CA ILE A 51 -4.25 -13.02 1.65
C ILE A 51 -5.45 -12.18 1.17
N THR A 52 -5.31 -11.57 0.00
CA THR A 52 -6.38 -10.78 -0.63
C THR A 52 -7.59 -11.65 -0.96
N ALA A 53 -7.36 -12.83 -1.54
CA ALA A 53 -8.43 -13.78 -1.85
C ALA A 53 -9.16 -14.28 -0.60
N LEU A 54 -8.43 -14.54 0.50
CA LEU A 54 -9.02 -14.93 1.77
C LEU A 54 -9.90 -13.81 2.34
N TYR A 55 -9.42 -12.56 2.40
CA TYR A 55 -10.24 -11.43 2.83
C TYR A 55 -11.49 -11.26 1.96
N TYR A 56 -11.34 -11.35 0.63
CA TYR A 56 -12.47 -11.29 -0.29
C TYR A 56 -13.52 -12.37 0.04
N GLN A 57 -13.09 -13.63 0.18
CA GLN A 57 -14.00 -14.75 0.49
C GLN A 57 -14.69 -14.60 1.84
N MET A 58 -14.01 -14.08 2.85
CA MET A 58 -14.58 -13.85 4.18
C MET A 58 -15.64 -12.75 4.19
N LEU A 59 -15.54 -11.76 3.30
CA LEU A 59 -16.33 -10.53 3.36
C LEU A 59 -17.42 -10.42 2.28
N LYS A 60 -17.23 -11.03 1.10
CA LYS A 60 -18.07 -10.83 -0.10
C LYS A 60 -19.58 -11.04 0.12
N ASP A 61 -19.97 -11.92 1.05
CA ASP A 61 -21.39 -12.25 1.29
C ASP A 61 -22.09 -11.24 2.22
N THR A 62 -21.33 -10.37 2.89
CA THR A 62 -21.85 -9.43 3.90
C THR A 62 -21.43 -7.98 3.69
N CYS A 63 -20.46 -7.75 2.80
CA CYS A 63 -19.80 -6.48 2.56
C CYS A 63 -19.46 -6.35 1.08
N GLN A 64 -19.55 -5.14 0.52
CA GLN A 64 -18.94 -4.85 -0.77
C GLN A 64 -17.42 -4.84 -0.61
N VAL A 65 -16.72 -5.63 -1.41
CA VAL A 65 -15.25 -5.71 -1.40
C VAL A 65 -14.73 -5.24 -2.75
N ASP A 66 -14.03 -4.12 -2.75
CA ASP A 66 -13.32 -3.60 -3.90
C ASP A 66 -11.82 -3.93 -3.74
N ILE A 67 -11.12 -4.25 -4.82
CA ILE A 67 -9.68 -4.58 -4.79
C ILE A 67 -8.96 -3.64 -5.75
N MET A 68 -8.00 -2.86 -5.25
CA MET A 68 -7.20 -1.97 -6.08
C MET A 68 -5.71 -2.31 -5.93
N PRO A 69 -5.11 -3.03 -6.89
CA PRO A 69 -3.68 -3.26 -6.90
C PRO A 69 -2.89 -1.95 -6.85
N ALA A 70 -1.91 -1.88 -5.97
CA ALA A 70 -1.07 -0.72 -5.74
C ALA A 70 0.06 -0.66 -6.79
N LEU A 71 -0.32 -0.33 -8.03
CA LEU A 71 0.51 -0.41 -9.25
C LEU A 71 1.70 0.57 -9.29
N GLY A 72 1.56 1.73 -8.65
CA GLY A 72 2.41 2.88 -8.93
C GLY A 72 2.36 3.26 -10.41
N THR A 73 3.49 3.10 -11.11
CA THR A 73 3.57 3.45 -12.54
C THR A 73 3.31 2.27 -13.49
N HIS A 74 3.12 1.06 -12.96
CA HIS A 74 2.92 -0.14 -13.77
C HIS A 74 1.57 -0.14 -14.49
N ASP A 75 1.48 -0.93 -15.55
CA ASP A 75 0.24 -1.14 -16.28
C ASP A 75 -0.78 -1.92 -15.42
N PRO A 76 -2.09 -1.68 -15.62
CA PRO A 76 -3.11 -2.50 -14.99
C PRO A 76 -2.94 -3.98 -15.29
N MET A 77 -3.10 -4.81 -14.26
CA MET A 77 -3.09 -6.26 -14.40
C MET A 77 -4.20 -6.72 -15.34
N SER A 78 -3.86 -7.59 -16.27
CA SER A 78 -4.80 -8.29 -17.13
C SER A 78 -5.67 -9.28 -16.34
N GLU A 79 -6.78 -9.73 -16.92
CA GLU A 79 -7.64 -10.75 -16.31
C GLU A 79 -6.88 -12.05 -16.02
N ALA A 80 -5.98 -12.47 -16.91
CA ALA A 80 -5.15 -13.65 -16.72
C ALA A 80 -4.16 -13.48 -15.54
N GLU A 81 -3.54 -12.30 -15.42
CA GLU A 81 -2.65 -11.99 -14.28
C GLU A 81 -3.45 -11.91 -12.97
N CYS A 82 -4.64 -11.31 -12.97
CA CYS A 82 -5.51 -11.32 -11.81
C CYS A 82 -5.91 -12.74 -11.40
N LEU A 83 -6.24 -13.60 -12.36
CA LEU A 83 -6.56 -15.00 -12.11
C LEU A 83 -5.37 -15.75 -11.50
N GLU A 84 -4.15 -15.54 -12.01
CA GLU A 84 -2.94 -16.18 -11.48
C GLU A 84 -2.58 -15.65 -10.08
N PHE A 85 -2.73 -14.35 -9.85
CA PHE A 85 -2.33 -13.72 -8.58
C PHE A 85 -3.35 -13.94 -7.46
N PHE A 86 -4.64 -13.78 -7.74
CA PHE A 86 -5.72 -13.85 -6.75
C PHE A 86 -6.45 -15.20 -6.73
N GLY A 87 -6.39 -15.97 -7.82
CA GLY A 87 -7.15 -17.22 -7.98
C GLY A 87 -8.56 -17.00 -8.52
N ALA A 88 -9.19 -18.11 -8.94
CA ALA A 88 -10.50 -18.10 -9.62
C ALA A 88 -11.68 -17.61 -8.76
N ASP A 89 -11.46 -17.57 -7.45
CA ASP A 89 -12.42 -17.15 -6.44
C ASP A 89 -12.64 -15.63 -6.38
N VAL A 90 -11.71 -14.85 -6.96
CA VAL A 90 -11.80 -13.39 -7.03
C VAL A 90 -12.19 -13.00 -8.46
N PRO A 91 -13.42 -12.52 -8.71
CA PRO A 91 -13.85 -12.16 -10.05
C PRO A 91 -13.14 -10.88 -10.51
N PHE A 92 -12.78 -10.81 -11.80
CA PHE A 92 -12.10 -9.64 -12.36
C PHE A 92 -12.92 -8.34 -12.21
N SER A 93 -14.25 -8.45 -12.12
CA SER A 93 -15.17 -7.31 -11.97
C SER A 93 -15.03 -6.52 -10.66
N VAL A 94 -14.39 -7.08 -9.61
CA VAL A 94 -14.10 -6.35 -8.36
C VAL A 94 -12.71 -5.72 -8.34
N ILE A 95 -11.91 -5.96 -9.39
CA ILE A 95 -10.57 -5.39 -9.53
C ILE A 95 -10.67 -3.99 -10.16
N LEU A 96 -10.21 -3.00 -9.42
CA LEU A 96 -10.20 -1.60 -9.82
C LEU A 96 -8.77 -1.20 -10.21
N PRO A 97 -8.52 -0.78 -11.46
CA PRO A 97 -7.19 -0.36 -11.87
C PRO A 97 -6.85 1.01 -11.26
N HIS A 98 -5.64 1.15 -10.70
CA HIS A 98 -5.10 2.45 -10.32
C HIS A 98 -4.51 3.18 -11.55
N ARG A 99 -5.07 4.33 -11.95
CA ARG A 99 -4.50 5.14 -13.05
C ARG A 99 -3.78 6.38 -12.51
N TRP A 100 -2.47 6.27 -12.30
CA TRP A 100 -1.63 7.33 -11.69
C TRP A 100 -1.62 8.68 -12.43
N LYS A 101 -2.10 8.73 -13.68
CA LYS A 101 -2.21 9.96 -14.48
C LYS A 101 -3.59 10.62 -14.42
N GLU A 102 -4.62 9.88 -14.06
CA GLU A 102 -6.03 10.27 -14.28
C GLU A 102 -6.84 10.28 -12.98
N ASP A 103 -6.59 9.33 -12.07
CA ASP A 103 -7.45 9.09 -10.90
C ASP A 103 -6.92 9.72 -9.61
N VAL A 104 -5.91 10.59 -9.71
CA VAL A 104 -5.19 11.12 -8.55
C VAL A 104 -5.60 12.55 -8.22
N VAL A 105 -5.65 12.85 -6.92
CA VAL A 105 -5.92 14.18 -6.38
C VAL A 105 -4.80 14.59 -5.44
N LYS A 106 -4.43 15.87 -5.48
CA LYS A 106 -3.47 16.46 -4.54
C LYS A 106 -4.13 16.63 -3.18
N ILE A 107 -3.54 16.00 -2.15
CA ILE A 107 -4.03 16.03 -0.77
C ILE A 107 -3.20 16.93 0.15
N GLY A 108 -2.05 17.38 -0.33
CA GLY A 108 -1.18 18.28 0.42
C GLY A 108 0.18 18.48 -0.24
N THR A 109 1.04 19.20 0.46
CA THR A 109 2.43 19.44 0.05
C THR A 109 3.32 19.33 1.27
N VAL A 110 4.33 18.46 1.21
CA VAL A 110 5.40 18.41 2.21
C VAL A 110 6.30 19.63 1.98
N PRO A 111 6.51 20.50 3.00
CA PRO A 111 7.26 21.74 2.84
C PRO A 111 8.72 21.50 2.45
N ALA A 112 9.29 22.44 1.70
CA ALA A 112 10.69 22.41 1.28
C ALA A 112 11.65 22.36 2.47
N GLU A 113 11.34 23.06 3.56
CA GLU A 113 12.17 23.09 4.77
C GLU A 113 12.27 21.69 5.39
N TYR A 114 11.15 20.97 5.48
CA TYR A 114 11.13 19.61 6.00
C TYR A 114 11.87 18.64 5.07
N VAL A 115 11.70 18.78 3.76
CA VAL A 115 12.41 17.96 2.76
C VAL A 115 13.92 18.20 2.84
N SER A 116 14.36 19.45 3.03
CA SER A 116 15.76 19.80 3.26
C SER A 116 16.28 19.21 4.56
N GLU A 117 15.52 19.28 5.65
CA GLU A 117 15.92 18.69 6.93
C GLU A 117 16.15 17.18 6.81
N VAL A 118 15.16 16.44 6.30
CA VAL A 118 15.25 14.97 6.24
C VAL A 118 16.28 14.48 5.22
N SER A 119 16.61 15.30 4.22
CA SER A 119 17.63 15.01 3.22
C SER A 119 19.02 15.50 3.58
N GLU A 120 19.22 16.09 4.77
CA GLU A 120 20.50 16.68 5.20
C GLU A 120 20.99 17.81 4.28
N GLY A 121 20.06 18.60 3.74
CA GLY A 121 20.32 19.72 2.85
C GLY A 121 20.62 19.33 1.40
N LEU A 122 20.43 18.06 1.02
CA LEU A 122 20.69 17.60 -0.35
C LEU A 122 19.63 18.07 -1.35
N ILE A 123 18.39 18.26 -0.91
CA ILE A 123 17.29 18.78 -1.74
C ILE A 123 16.41 19.75 -0.95
N ASP A 124 15.93 20.81 -1.60
CA ASP A 124 15.26 21.94 -0.96
C ASP A 124 13.97 22.38 -1.69
N PHE A 125 13.33 21.45 -2.41
CA PHE A 125 12.05 21.71 -3.07
C PHE A 125 10.89 21.00 -2.34
N PRO A 126 9.67 21.57 -2.39
CA PRO A 126 8.50 20.93 -1.80
C PRO A 126 8.07 19.69 -2.58
N ILE A 127 7.38 18.77 -1.90
CA ILE A 127 6.84 17.55 -2.51
C ILE A 127 5.31 17.56 -2.43
N ASP A 128 4.67 17.70 -3.59
CA ASP A 128 3.22 17.55 -3.70
C ASP A 128 2.83 16.09 -3.51
N VAL A 129 1.85 15.86 -2.63
CA VAL A 129 1.33 14.53 -2.30
C VAL A 129 0.04 14.32 -3.07
N GLU A 130 0.07 13.34 -3.97
CA GLU A 130 -1.06 12.95 -4.83
C GLU A 130 -1.40 11.50 -4.55
N VAL A 131 -2.68 11.19 -4.36
CA VAL A 131 -3.17 9.81 -4.15
C VAL A 131 -4.42 9.55 -4.97
N ASN A 132 -4.72 8.28 -5.23
CA ASN A 132 -5.96 7.89 -5.90
C ASN A 132 -7.16 8.39 -5.10
N GLN A 133 -8.07 9.12 -5.74
CA GLN A 133 -9.23 9.75 -5.10
C GLN A 133 -10.12 8.76 -4.35
N ARG A 134 -10.13 7.48 -4.75
CA ARG A 134 -10.93 6.42 -4.12
C ARG A 134 -10.47 6.13 -2.69
N LEU A 135 -9.21 6.38 -2.36
CA LEU A 135 -8.69 6.27 -0.98
C LEU A 135 -9.32 7.30 -0.03
N LEU A 136 -9.95 8.34 -0.57
CA LEU A 136 -10.61 9.40 0.18
C LEU A 136 -12.14 9.23 0.21
N ASP A 137 -12.68 8.19 -0.42
CA ASP A 137 -14.12 7.93 -0.44
C ASP A 137 -14.57 7.54 0.98
N PRO A 138 -15.40 8.37 1.65
CA PRO A 138 -15.81 8.13 3.03
C PRO A 138 -16.80 6.97 3.17
N SER A 139 -17.23 6.35 2.07
CA SER A 139 -18.07 5.15 2.11
C SER A 139 -17.30 3.86 2.41
N TYR A 140 -15.97 3.85 2.34
CA TYR A 140 -15.17 2.72 2.82
C TYR A 140 -15.06 2.76 4.34
N ASP A 141 -15.48 1.67 4.98
CA ASP A 141 -15.37 1.50 6.43
C ASP A 141 -13.95 1.08 6.84
N LEU A 142 -13.23 0.42 5.93
CA LEU A 142 -11.88 -0.10 6.14
C LEU A 142 -11.11 -0.22 4.80
N ILE A 143 -9.86 0.19 4.82
CA ILE A 143 -8.87 -0.01 3.76
C ILE A 143 -7.80 -0.95 4.31
N ILE A 144 -7.59 -2.11 3.69
CA ILE A 144 -6.58 -3.07 4.14
C ILE A 144 -5.40 -3.02 3.17
N SER A 145 -4.27 -2.45 3.60
CA SER A 145 -3.01 -2.48 2.85
C SER A 145 -2.29 -3.82 3.03
N ILE A 146 -2.18 -4.58 1.95
CA ILE A 146 -1.63 -5.94 1.95
C ILE A 146 -0.29 -5.90 1.21
N GLY A 147 0.73 -6.56 1.75
CA GLY A 147 2.02 -6.65 1.08
C GLY A 147 3.11 -7.28 1.95
N GLN A 148 4.34 -7.27 1.43
CA GLN A 148 5.52 -7.79 2.11
C GLN A 148 6.47 -6.66 2.52
N VAL A 149 7.00 -6.73 3.74
CA VAL A 149 8.07 -5.84 4.20
C VAL A 149 9.41 -6.43 3.75
N VAL A 150 10.09 -5.76 2.82
CA VAL A 150 11.38 -6.18 2.27
C VAL A 150 12.31 -4.97 2.12
N PRO A 151 13.64 -5.16 2.15
CA PRO A 151 14.59 -4.12 1.77
C PRO A 151 14.27 -3.54 0.39
N HIS A 152 14.37 -2.23 0.25
CA HIS A 152 14.04 -1.50 -0.97
C HIS A 152 15.00 -0.32 -1.15
N GLU A 153 15.52 -0.18 -2.36
CA GLU A 153 16.50 0.80 -2.79
C GLU A 153 16.05 2.27 -2.72
N VAL A 154 14.75 2.54 -2.84
CA VAL A 154 14.21 3.92 -2.84
C VAL A 154 13.78 4.37 -1.44
N VAL A 155 13.11 3.49 -0.71
CA VAL A 155 12.41 3.84 0.55
C VAL A 155 13.05 3.22 1.79
N GLY A 156 14.03 2.35 1.61
CA GLY A 156 14.68 1.59 2.67
C GLY A 156 13.94 0.29 2.98
N MET A 157 12.73 0.37 3.51
CA MET A 157 11.84 -0.78 3.70
C MET A 157 10.53 -0.58 2.93
N ALA A 158 10.16 -1.55 2.09
CA ALA A 158 8.94 -1.50 1.28
C ALA A 158 7.64 -1.53 2.13
N ASN A 159 6.49 -1.53 1.45
CA ASN A 159 5.15 -1.73 2.03
C ASN A 159 4.65 -0.56 2.91
N TYR A 160 3.53 -0.78 3.59
CA TYR A 160 2.83 0.17 4.45
C TYR A 160 2.43 1.44 3.66
N SER A 161 2.78 2.62 4.14
CA SER A 161 2.52 3.92 3.50
C SER A 161 3.06 4.02 2.06
N LYS A 162 4.04 3.18 1.66
CA LYS A 162 4.49 3.10 0.26
C LYS A 162 3.35 2.66 -0.68
N ASN A 163 2.49 1.74 -0.25
CA ASN A 163 1.38 1.27 -1.09
C ASN A 163 0.38 2.41 -1.35
N ILE A 164 0.29 3.38 -0.45
CA ILE A 164 -0.56 4.57 -0.58
C ILE A 164 0.12 5.61 -1.47
N PHE A 165 1.31 6.10 -1.06
CA PHE A 165 1.94 7.26 -1.69
C PHE A 165 2.74 6.96 -2.95
N VAL A 166 3.11 5.70 -3.18
CA VAL A 166 3.71 5.26 -4.44
C VAL A 166 2.74 4.36 -5.17
N GLY A 167 2.29 3.29 -4.53
CA GLY A 167 1.45 2.28 -5.18
C GLY A 167 0.09 2.82 -5.67
N CYS A 168 -0.49 3.78 -4.94
CA CYS A 168 -1.71 4.48 -5.34
C CYS A 168 -1.46 5.98 -5.55
N GLY A 169 -0.20 6.37 -5.75
CA GLY A 169 0.24 7.74 -5.81
C GLY A 169 0.20 8.36 -7.21
N GLY A 170 0.25 9.68 -7.27
CA GLY A 170 0.39 10.43 -8.53
C GLY A 170 1.84 10.67 -8.96
N LYS A 171 2.00 11.24 -10.15
CA LYS A 171 3.30 11.53 -10.77
C LYS A 171 4.23 12.31 -9.84
N MET A 172 3.71 13.30 -9.12
CA MET A 172 4.55 14.22 -8.34
C MET A 172 5.19 13.53 -7.15
N ILE A 173 4.40 12.85 -6.33
CA ILE A 173 4.91 12.14 -5.15
C ILE A 173 5.81 10.98 -5.55
N ILE A 174 5.49 10.25 -6.61
CA ILE A 174 6.32 9.15 -7.13
C ILE A 174 7.68 9.69 -7.57
N ASN A 175 7.72 10.67 -8.48
CA ASN A 175 8.98 11.16 -9.03
C ASN A 175 9.87 11.82 -7.97
N ARG A 176 9.26 12.62 -7.08
CA ARG A 176 10.01 13.37 -6.07
C ARG A 176 10.57 12.47 -4.98
N SER A 177 9.82 11.46 -4.54
CA SER A 177 10.31 10.46 -3.59
C SER A 177 11.44 9.61 -4.18
N HIS A 178 11.36 9.22 -5.46
CA HIS A 178 12.45 8.51 -6.14
C HIS A 178 13.71 9.37 -6.29
N PHE A 179 13.54 10.66 -6.63
CA PHE A 179 14.66 11.60 -6.69
C PHE A 179 15.33 11.77 -5.33
N LEU A 180 14.56 11.95 -4.25
CA LEU A 180 15.09 12.02 -2.89
C LEU A 180 15.87 10.75 -2.52
N GLY A 181 15.31 9.56 -2.78
CA GLY A 181 15.99 8.30 -2.53
C GLY A 181 17.30 8.16 -3.31
N ALA A 182 17.30 8.56 -4.58
CA ALA A 182 18.47 8.51 -5.44
C ALA A 182 19.59 9.47 -5.00
N VAL A 183 19.25 10.73 -4.68
CA VAL A 183 20.22 11.73 -4.22
C VAL A 183 20.78 11.40 -2.84
N TYR A 184 19.95 10.86 -1.94
CA TYR A 184 20.42 10.45 -0.63
C TYR A 184 21.34 9.23 -0.68
N GLY A 185 21.22 8.38 -1.71
CA GLY A 185 22.16 7.30 -2.02
C GLY A 185 21.73 5.93 -1.52
N MET A 186 21.81 4.93 -2.39
CA MET A 186 21.31 3.57 -2.14
C MET A 186 21.98 2.89 -0.93
N GLU A 187 23.28 3.10 -0.73
CA GLU A 187 24.06 2.55 0.40
C GLU A 187 23.56 3.08 1.76
N ARG A 188 22.95 4.27 1.74
CA ARG A 188 22.36 4.90 2.92
C ARG A 188 20.91 4.47 3.14
N VAL A 189 20.19 4.14 2.07
CA VAL A 189 18.76 3.82 2.10
C VAL A 189 18.47 2.33 2.28
N MET A 190 19.08 1.47 1.46
CA MET A 190 18.70 0.07 1.28
C MET A 190 18.55 -0.68 2.62
N GLY A 191 17.36 -1.20 2.89
CA GLY A 191 17.08 -2.03 4.06
C GLY A 191 17.04 -1.29 5.39
N LYS A 192 17.11 0.06 5.39
CA LYS A 192 17.05 0.85 6.61
C LYS A 192 15.63 1.37 6.84
N ASP A 193 15.18 1.25 8.07
CA ASP A 193 14.04 2.01 8.56
C ASP A 193 14.41 3.50 8.68
N PHE A 194 13.39 4.37 8.71
CA PHE A 194 13.56 5.83 8.86
C PHE A 194 14.42 6.52 7.78
N SER A 195 14.44 6.00 6.56
CA SER A 195 15.02 6.70 5.40
C SER A 195 14.34 8.07 5.19
N PRO A 196 14.98 9.04 4.52
CA PRO A 196 14.37 10.33 4.23
C PRO A 196 13.04 10.21 3.47
N VAL A 197 12.96 9.26 2.53
CA VAL A 197 11.71 9.00 1.80
C VAL A 197 10.63 8.46 2.74
N ARG A 198 10.98 7.58 3.69
CA ARG A 198 10.02 7.09 4.69
C ARG A 198 9.53 8.23 5.59
N LYS A 199 10.42 9.12 6.04
CA LYS A 199 10.03 10.30 6.82
C LYS A 199 9.09 11.23 6.05
N VAL A 200 9.29 11.42 4.75
CA VAL A 200 8.36 12.17 3.87
C VAL A 200 6.98 11.49 3.82
N PHE A 201 6.93 10.16 3.72
CA PHE A 201 5.66 9.41 3.75
C PHE A 201 4.98 9.48 5.12
N ASP A 202 5.73 9.36 6.21
CA ASP A 202 5.21 9.45 7.57
C ASP A 202 4.64 10.86 7.83
N TYR A 203 5.32 11.91 7.33
CA TYR A 203 4.80 13.28 7.35
C TYR A 203 3.47 13.37 6.58
N ALA A 204 3.44 12.85 5.36
CA ALA A 204 2.24 12.90 4.51
C ALA A 204 1.06 12.15 5.15
N GLU A 205 1.31 10.99 5.77
CA GLU A 205 0.31 10.20 6.47
C GLU A 205 -0.29 10.98 7.64
N ALA A 206 0.58 11.51 8.51
CA ALA A 206 0.17 12.24 9.71
C ALA A 206 -0.60 13.54 9.40
N HIS A 207 -0.26 14.23 8.31
CA HIS A 207 -0.82 15.56 8.02
C HIS A 207 -1.99 15.54 7.03
N PHE A 208 -2.03 14.60 6.09
CA PHE A 208 -2.97 14.67 4.95
C PHE A 208 -4.02 13.57 4.95
N ILE A 209 -3.77 12.43 5.61
CA ILE A 209 -4.72 11.32 5.71
C ILE A 209 -4.90 10.78 7.16
N PRO A 210 -4.95 11.64 8.21
CA PRO A 210 -4.97 11.18 9.61
C PRO A 210 -6.25 10.43 10.01
N LYS A 211 -7.29 10.47 9.18
CA LYS A 211 -8.59 9.83 9.40
C LYS A 211 -8.92 8.75 8.37
N MET A 212 -7.98 8.43 7.47
CA MET A 212 -8.17 7.35 6.53
C MET A 212 -8.31 6.04 7.32
N PRO A 213 -9.32 5.20 7.06
CA PRO A 213 -9.55 3.98 7.83
C PRO A 213 -8.61 2.86 7.37
N LEU A 214 -7.30 3.08 7.51
CA LEU A 214 -6.21 2.18 7.11
C LEU A 214 -5.85 1.16 8.19
#